data_AF-A0AAW1UGP8-F1
#
_entry.id   AF-A0AAW1UGP8-F1
#
_cell.length_a   1.000
_cell.length_b   1.000
_cell.length_c   1.000
_cell.angle_alpha   90.00
_cell.angle_beta   90.00
_cell.angle_gamma   90.00
#
_symmetry.space_group_name_H-M   'P 1'
#
loop_
_entity.id
_entity.type
_entity.pdbx_description
1 polymer ?
#
loop_
_entity_poly.entity_id
_entity_poly.type
_entity_poly.pdbx_seq_one_letter_code
_entity_poly.pdbx_strand_id
1 'polypeptide(L)'
;MRFHWMKSNKESRRLDEAGITKNVLDSAIAAFTLEIIAKHGEPAARLCNKDPLTLKMGTYVLELFPNAKFIFMVRDGRATAHSIISRKVTITGFDLTSYRQCLKKWNTVVEAMNKQCNELGPSKCLRVPYEQLVLHPKAWMEKVLGFLQIPWNESVLHHQDFINNGITLSKVERSSDQVIKPVNLEALTKWVGNIPDDVVRDMADIAPMLSVLGYDPYANPPEYGKPDAEIASNTRNIEKNKTLWEQRAKAMLLEAAGDTALDREPSDPPNNNT
;
A
#
# COMPACT_ATOMS: atom_id res chain seq x y z
N MET A 1 -19.30 -2.98 5.15
CA MET A 1 -20.76 -2.79 5.37
C MET A 1 -21.61 -3.21 4.18
N ARG A 2 -21.52 -2.60 2.99
CA ARG A 2 -22.32 -2.98 1.79
C ARG A 2 -22.40 -4.48 1.50
N PHE A 3 -21.27 -5.18 1.43
CA PHE A 3 -21.25 -6.62 1.13
C PHE A 3 -21.99 -7.50 2.15
N HIS A 4 -22.17 -7.06 3.39
CA HIS A 4 -22.92 -7.82 4.38
C HIS A 4 -24.43 -7.70 4.14
N TRP A 5 -24.92 -6.53 3.74
CA TRP A 5 -26.35 -6.32 3.50
C TRP A 5 -26.81 -6.88 2.16
N MET A 6 -26.01 -6.72 1.10
CA MET A 6 -26.37 -7.22 -0.23
C MET A 6 -26.27 -8.74 -0.37
N LYS A 7 -25.55 -9.44 0.53
CA LYS A 7 -25.47 -10.91 0.52
C LYS A 7 -26.73 -11.58 1.08
N SER A 8 -27.54 -10.86 1.85
CA SER A 8 -28.77 -11.38 2.44
C SER A 8 -29.96 -10.85 1.66
N ASN A 9 -30.66 -11.73 0.93
CA ASN A 9 -31.89 -11.38 0.21
C ASN A 9 -32.93 -10.73 1.14
N LYS A 10 -32.97 -11.18 2.41
CA LYS A 10 -33.85 -10.62 3.43
C LYS A 10 -33.48 -9.18 3.78
N GLU A 11 -32.20 -8.91 4.03
CA GLU A 11 -31.75 -7.56 4.39
C GLU A 11 -31.78 -6.60 3.19
N SER A 12 -31.43 -7.06 1.99
CA SER A 12 -31.60 -6.28 0.76
C SER A 12 -33.05 -5.85 0.57
N ARG A 13 -34.00 -6.79 0.71
CA ARG A 13 -35.43 -6.47 0.59
C ARG A 13 -35.88 -5.46 1.65
N ARG A 14 -35.41 -5.58 2.90
CA ARG A 14 -35.73 -4.61 3.96
C ARG A 14 -35.23 -3.21 3.64
N LEU A 15 -34.03 -3.09 3.05
CA LEU A 15 -33.49 -1.80 2.61
C LEU A 15 -34.33 -1.22 1.47
N ASP A 16 -34.68 -2.04 0.48
CA ASP A 16 -35.50 -1.61 -0.66
C ASP A 16 -36.90 -1.14 -0.22
N GLU A 17 -37.59 -1.89 0.65
CA GLU A 17 -38.90 -1.51 1.22
C GLU A 17 -38.82 -0.25 2.11
N ALA A 18 -37.65 0.04 2.68
CA ALA A 18 -37.38 1.27 3.42
C ALA A 18 -36.97 2.46 2.52
N GLY A 19 -36.96 2.29 1.19
CA GLY A 19 -36.54 3.31 0.23
C GLY A 19 -35.03 3.49 0.11
N ILE A 20 -34.23 2.66 0.81
CA ILE A 20 -32.76 2.67 0.80
C ILE A 20 -32.27 1.81 -0.37
N THR A 21 -32.62 2.23 -1.59
CA THR A 21 -32.27 1.50 -2.82
C THR A 21 -30.77 1.57 -3.12
N LYS A 22 -30.31 0.70 -4.04
CA LYS A 22 -28.92 0.73 -4.56
C LYS A 22 -28.49 2.14 -4.99
N ASN A 23 -29.33 2.86 -5.73
CA ASN A 23 -28.99 4.20 -6.24
C ASN A 23 -28.82 5.22 -5.12
N VAL A 24 -29.64 5.15 -4.06
CA VAL A 24 -29.52 6.03 -2.89
C VAL A 24 -28.21 5.74 -2.15
N LEU A 25 -27.89 4.47 -1.93
CA LEU A 25 -26.63 4.07 -1.28
C LEU A 25 -25.41 4.45 -2.12
N ASP A 26 -25.44 4.21 -3.42
CA ASP A 26 -24.35 4.52 -4.34
C ASP A 26 -24.09 6.03 -4.36
N SER A 27 -25.14 6.85 -4.47
CA SER A 27 -25.05 8.31 -4.43
C SER A 27 -24.45 8.81 -3.10
N ALA A 28 -24.93 8.28 -1.96
CA ALA A 28 -24.42 8.64 -0.65
C ALA A 28 -22.94 8.25 -0.47
N ILE A 29 -22.55 7.05 -0.90
CA ILE A 29 -21.18 6.57 -0.80
C ILE A 29 -20.26 7.35 -1.74
N ALA A 30 -20.71 7.66 -2.96
CA ALA A 30 -19.94 8.47 -3.92
C ALA A 30 -19.70 9.88 -3.37
N ALA A 31 -20.75 10.54 -2.87
CA ALA A 31 -20.65 11.87 -2.27
C ALA A 31 -19.70 11.88 -1.06
N PHE A 32 -19.88 10.93 -0.13
CA PHE A 32 -19.01 10.80 1.04
C PHE A 32 -17.54 10.57 0.63
N THR A 33 -17.30 9.63 -0.29
CA THR A 33 -15.94 9.30 -0.73
C THR A 33 -15.28 10.46 -1.45
N LEU A 34 -16.00 11.15 -2.33
CA LEU A 34 -15.47 12.29 -3.07
C LEU A 34 -15.15 13.47 -2.15
N GLU A 35 -16.01 13.73 -1.16
CA GLU A 35 -15.78 14.80 -0.18
C GLU A 35 -14.48 14.57 0.59
N ILE A 36 -14.23 13.33 1.04
CA ILE A 36 -12.97 12.97 1.69
C ILE A 36 -11.80 13.18 0.73
N ILE A 37 -11.83 12.58 -0.47
CA ILE A 37 -10.74 12.67 -1.45
C ILE A 37 -10.41 14.11 -1.84
N ALA A 38 -11.43 14.96 -2.01
CA ALA A 38 -11.26 16.35 -2.44
C ALA A 38 -10.80 17.28 -1.32
N LYS A 39 -11.08 16.95 -0.05
CA LYS A 39 -10.83 17.86 1.09
C LYS A 39 -9.77 17.39 2.08
N HIS A 40 -9.29 16.14 2.00
CA HIS A 40 -8.24 15.66 2.90
C HIS A 40 -6.81 16.12 2.50
N GLY A 41 -6.67 16.89 1.42
CA GLY A 41 -5.40 17.38 0.91
C GLY A 41 -5.57 18.61 0.01
N GLU A 42 -4.47 19.08 -0.57
CA GLU A 42 -4.48 20.24 -1.45
C GLU A 42 -5.22 19.97 -2.77
N PRO A 43 -5.91 20.97 -3.34
CA PRO A 43 -6.60 20.82 -4.60
C PRO A 43 -5.60 20.58 -5.74
N ALA A 44 -5.93 19.64 -6.63
CA ALA A 44 -5.15 19.34 -7.82
C ALA A 44 -6.06 19.01 -9.00
N ALA A 45 -5.56 19.23 -10.22
CA ALA A 45 -6.31 18.90 -11.45
C ALA A 45 -6.62 17.40 -11.57
N ARG A 46 -5.82 16.54 -10.92
CA ARG A 46 -6.02 15.10 -10.82
C ARG A 46 -5.97 14.70 -9.35
N LEU A 47 -7.10 14.28 -8.80
CA LEU A 47 -7.17 13.76 -7.43
C LEU A 47 -6.71 12.30 -7.40
N CYS A 48 -6.07 11.91 -6.30
CA CYS A 48 -5.55 10.56 -6.08
C CYS A 48 -5.89 10.13 -4.64
N ASN A 49 -6.17 8.85 -4.44
CA ASN A 49 -6.32 8.25 -3.12
C ASN A 49 -5.45 6.99 -3.02
N LYS A 50 -4.73 6.84 -1.92
CA LYS A 50 -3.94 5.65 -1.58
C LYS A 50 -4.45 5.06 -0.29
N ASP A 51 -5.29 4.05 -0.44
CA ASP A 51 -5.75 3.17 0.63
C ASP A 51 -5.56 1.71 0.19
N PRO A 52 -4.64 0.94 0.82
CA PRO A 52 -4.16 -0.32 0.25
C PRO A 52 -5.24 -1.37 -0.09
N LEU A 53 -6.34 -1.39 0.67
CA LEU A 53 -7.39 -2.40 0.53
C LEU A 53 -8.55 -1.96 -0.37
N THR A 54 -8.55 -0.72 -0.88
CA THR A 54 -9.62 -0.17 -1.73
C THR A 54 -9.81 -0.99 -3.00
N LEU A 55 -8.72 -1.53 -3.57
CA LEU A 55 -8.77 -2.36 -4.78
C LEU A 55 -9.55 -3.68 -4.59
N LYS A 56 -9.76 -4.15 -3.35
CA LYS A 56 -10.67 -5.29 -3.09
C LYS A 56 -12.11 -5.00 -3.51
N MET A 57 -12.44 -3.73 -3.68
CA MET A 57 -13.74 -3.20 -4.11
C MET A 57 -13.64 -2.52 -5.48
N GLY A 58 -12.58 -2.75 -6.25
CA GLY A 58 -12.27 -2.02 -7.48
C GLY A 58 -13.45 -1.91 -8.46
N THR A 59 -14.17 -3.02 -8.71
CA THR A 59 -15.34 -3.01 -9.60
C THR A 59 -16.46 -2.11 -9.09
N TYR A 60 -16.71 -2.13 -7.78
CA TYR A 60 -17.69 -1.25 -7.16
C TYR A 60 -17.23 0.22 -7.16
N VAL A 61 -15.96 0.49 -6.91
CA VAL A 61 -15.43 1.87 -7.01
C VAL A 61 -15.57 2.39 -8.44
N LEU A 62 -15.40 1.54 -9.47
CA LEU A 62 -15.62 1.92 -10.86
C LEU A 62 -17.10 2.19 -11.18
N GLU A 63 -18.05 1.48 -10.55
CA GLU A 63 -19.49 1.82 -10.65
C GLU A 63 -19.77 3.23 -10.12
N LEU A 64 -19.14 3.62 -9.00
CA LEU A 64 -19.30 4.95 -8.40
C LEU A 64 -18.55 6.05 -9.17
N PHE A 65 -17.36 5.73 -9.69
CA PHE A 65 -16.47 6.67 -10.37
C PHE A 65 -16.01 6.08 -11.72
N PRO A 66 -16.83 6.16 -12.79
CA PRO A 66 -16.57 5.49 -14.06
C PRO A 66 -15.26 5.89 -14.77
N ASN A 67 -14.71 7.06 -14.43
CA ASN A 67 -13.45 7.56 -14.98
C ASN A 67 -12.23 7.21 -14.12
N ALA A 68 -12.41 6.56 -12.97
CA ALA A 68 -11.30 6.14 -12.12
C ALA A 68 -10.38 5.13 -12.85
N LYS A 69 -9.10 5.18 -12.48
CA LYS A 69 -8.08 4.20 -12.85
C LYS A 69 -7.37 3.72 -11.58
N PHE A 70 -6.91 2.48 -11.60
CA PHE A 70 -6.33 1.81 -10.44
C PHE A 70 -4.89 1.41 -10.74
N ILE A 71 -4.00 1.71 -9.80
CA ILE A 71 -2.64 1.17 -9.77
C ILE A 71 -2.62 0.06 -8.72
N PHE A 72 -2.46 -1.18 -9.17
CA PHE A 72 -2.30 -2.32 -8.30
C PHE A 72 -0.82 -2.57 -8.02
N MET A 73 -0.34 -2.06 -6.88
CA MET A 73 1.01 -2.37 -6.42
C MET A 73 1.12 -3.85 -6.06
N VAL A 74 2.04 -4.54 -6.70
CA VAL A 74 2.36 -5.95 -6.45
C VAL A 74 3.77 -6.01 -5.90
N ARG A 75 3.98 -6.76 -4.82
CA ARG A 75 5.30 -6.99 -4.23
C ARG A 75 5.39 -8.45 -3.81
N ASP A 76 6.59 -9.00 -3.77
CA ASP A 76 6.84 -10.33 -3.22
C ASP A 76 6.17 -10.47 -1.84
N GLY A 77 5.36 -11.53 -1.67
CA GLY A 77 4.63 -11.79 -0.44
C GLY A 77 5.55 -12.01 0.76
N ARG A 78 6.75 -12.54 0.53
CA ARG A 78 7.78 -12.77 1.55
C ARG A 78 8.33 -11.44 2.07
N ALA A 79 8.65 -10.52 1.16
CA ALA A 79 9.04 -9.16 1.50
C ALA A 79 7.94 -8.40 2.24
N THR A 80 6.69 -8.58 1.80
CA THR A 80 5.52 -7.93 2.42
C THR A 80 5.26 -8.45 3.84
N ALA A 81 5.24 -9.77 4.03
CA ALA A 81 5.05 -10.40 5.35
C ALA A 81 6.17 -10.01 6.32
N HIS A 82 7.43 -10.08 5.88
CA HIS A 82 8.57 -9.64 6.68
C HIS A 82 8.47 -8.16 7.07
N SER A 83 8.09 -7.28 6.14
CA SER A 83 7.90 -5.86 6.42
C SER A 83 6.78 -5.62 7.44
N ILE A 84 5.68 -6.38 7.39
CA ILE A 84 4.59 -6.29 8.35
C ILE A 84 5.06 -6.71 9.75
N ILE A 85 5.75 -7.85 9.85
CA ILE A 85 6.20 -8.45 11.11
C ILE A 85 7.31 -7.63 11.76
N SER A 86 8.43 -7.42 11.05
CA SER A 86 9.62 -6.75 11.59
C SER A 86 9.31 -5.32 12.04
N ARG A 87 8.39 -4.66 11.35
CA ARG A 87 7.96 -3.30 11.67
C ARG A 87 6.70 -3.27 12.50
N LYS A 88 6.13 -4.39 12.94
CA LYS A 88 4.91 -4.43 13.76
C LYS A 88 3.77 -3.58 13.17
N VAL A 89 3.53 -3.67 11.87
CA VAL A 89 2.42 -2.94 11.20
C VAL A 89 1.13 -3.67 11.51
N THR A 90 0.25 -3.08 12.32
CA THR A 90 -1.01 -3.70 12.72
C THR A 90 -2.01 -3.66 11.57
N ILE A 91 -2.48 -4.84 11.15
CA ILE A 91 -3.51 -5.00 10.13
C ILE A 91 -4.54 -5.98 10.66
N THR A 92 -5.81 -5.62 10.64
CA THR A 92 -6.88 -6.46 11.20
C THR A 92 -6.87 -7.87 10.62
N GLY A 93 -6.72 -8.85 11.49
CA GLY A 93 -6.68 -10.28 11.15
C GLY A 93 -5.32 -10.81 10.67
N PHE A 94 -4.24 -10.03 10.75
CA PHE A 94 -2.86 -10.51 10.62
C PHE A 94 -2.28 -10.81 12.00
N ASP A 95 -1.67 -11.99 12.15
CA ASP A 95 -0.88 -12.35 13.33
C ASP A 95 0.59 -12.02 13.09
N LEU A 96 1.08 -10.98 13.77
CA LEU A 96 2.43 -10.46 13.62
C LEU A 96 3.51 -11.37 14.23
N THR A 97 3.13 -12.45 14.90
CA THR A 97 4.06 -13.43 15.47
C THR A 97 4.27 -14.63 14.55
N SER A 98 3.48 -14.76 13.47
CA SER A 98 3.49 -15.93 12.59
C SER A 98 3.65 -15.54 11.12
N TYR A 99 4.82 -15.81 10.55
CA TYR A 99 5.07 -15.66 9.11
C TYR A 99 4.09 -16.48 8.27
N ARG A 100 3.78 -17.71 8.70
CA ARG A 100 2.83 -18.60 8.03
C ARG A 100 1.44 -17.97 7.94
N GLN A 101 0.94 -17.42 9.05
CA GLN A 101 -0.37 -16.77 9.08
C GLN A 101 -0.36 -15.49 8.21
N CYS A 102 0.66 -14.65 8.39
CA CYS A 102 0.83 -13.41 7.61
C CYS A 102 0.86 -13.68 6.11
N LEU A 103 1.59 -14.70 5.65
CA LEU A 103 1.68 -15.09 4.24
C LEU A 103 0.35 -15.64 3.71
N LYS A 104 -0.35 -16.51 4.47
CA LYS A 104 -1.69 -16.98 4.09
C LYS A 104 -2.66 -15.80 3.94
N LYS A 105 -2.61 -14.85 4.88
CA LYS A 105 -3.49 -13.68 4.86
C LYS A 105 -3.14 -12.73 3.71
N TRP A 106 -1.85 -12.49 3.46
CA TRP A 106 -1.37 -11.78 2.28
C TRP A 106 -1.90 -12.45 1.01
N ASN A 107 -1.78 -13.77 0.89
CA ASN A 107 -2.23 -14.53 -0.27
C ASN A 107 -3.72 -14.30 -0.55
N THR A 108 -4.58 -14.44 0.48
CA THR A 108 -6.02 -14.20 0.34
C THR A 108 -6.34 -12.75 -0.08
N VAL A 109 -5.63 -11.77 0.49
CA VAL A 109 -5.88 -10.36 0.20
C VAL A 109 -5.43 -10.00 -1.22
N VAL A 110 -4.22 -10.43 -1.62
CA VAL A 110 -3.68 -10.16 -2.95
C VAL A 110 -4.43 -10.91 -4.03
N GLU A 111 -4.90 -12.13 -3.78
CA GLU A 111 -5.77 -12.88 -4.69
C GLU A 111 -7.07 -12.11 -5.00
N ALA A 112 -7.74 -11.58 -3.97
CA ALA A 112 -8.96 -10.80 -4.15
C ALA A 112 -8.72 -9.51 -4.95
N MET A 113 -7.64 -8.78 -4.66
CA MET A 113 -7.26 -7.58 -5.41
C MET A 113 -6.84 -7.91 -6.85
N ASN A 114 -6.13 -9.02 -7.05
CA ASN A 114 -5.71 -9.50 -8.35
C ASN A 114 -6.90 -9.85 -9.25
N LYS A 115 -7.90 -10.52 -8.67
CA LYS A 115 -9.17 -10.82 -9.33
C LYS A 115 -9.90 -9.54 -9.74
N GLN A 116 -10.04 -8.57 -8.82
CA GLN A 116 -10.67 -7.28 -9.12
C GLN A 116 -9.92 -6.51 -10.22
N CYS A 117 -8.59 -6.49 -10.19
CA CYS A 117 -7.78 -5.85 -11.23
C CYS A 117 -7.96 -6.53 -12.60
N ASN A 118 -8.08 -7.86 -12.64
CA ASN A 118 -8.41 -8.60 -13.86
C ASN A 118 -9.81 -8.22 -14.39
N GLU A 119 -10.81 -8.20 -13.51
CA GLU A 119 -12.21 -7.89 -13.86
C GLU A 119 -12.35 -6.46 -14.41
N LEU A 120 -11.61 -5.50 -13.85
CA LEU A 120 -11.56 -4.11 -14.32
C LEU A 120 -10.95 -3.98 -15.73
N GLY A 121 -10.06 -4.90 -16.10
CA GLY A 121 -9.37 -4.90 -17.38
C GLY A 121 -8.21 -3.88 -17.47
N PRO A 122 -7.35 -4.02 -18.51
CA PRO A 122 -6.09 -3.29 -18.62
C PRO A 122 -6.24 -1.78 -18.88
N SER A 123 -7.42 -1.31 -19.30
CA SER A 123 -7.70 0.11 -19.47
C SER A 123 -8.03 0.83 -18.15
N LYS A 124 -8.38 0.06 -17.10
CA LYS A 124 -8.81 0.57 -15.80
C LYS A 124 -7.91 0.14 -14.65
N CYS A 125 -7.22 -0.98 -14.73
CA CYS A 125 -6.26 -1.40 -13.71
C CYS A 125 -4.89 -1.75 -14.30
N LEU A 126 -3.84 -1.11 -13.80
CA LEU A 126 -2.45 -1.40 -14.12
C LEU A 126 -1.75 -2.08 -12.94
N ARG A 127 -1.19 -3.27 -13.16
CA ARG A 127 -0.30 -3.92 -12.19
C ARG A 127 1.09 -3.30 -12.26
N VAL A 128 1.63 -2.94 -11.10
CA VAL A 128 2.97 -2.36 -10.96
C VAL A 128 3.79 -3.19 -9.97
N PRO A 129 4.75 -4.01 -10.44
CA PRO A 129 5.66 -4.74 -9.57
C PRO A 129 6.60 -3.77 -8.87
N TYR A 130 6.60 -3.76 -7.54
CA TYR A 130 7.39 -2.89 -6.69
C TYR A 130 8.89 -3.02 -6.99
N GLU A 131 9.37 -4.25 -7.12
CA GLU A 131 10.78 -4.54 -7.37
C GLU A 131 11.20 -3.96 -8.71
N GLN A 132 10.36 -4.09 -9.74
CA GLN A 132 10.62 -3.51 -11.04
C GLN A 132 10.54 -1.98 -11.05
N LEU A 133 9.60 -1.39 -10.29
CA LEU A 133 9.52 0.06 -10.10
C LEU A 133 10.77 0.60 -9.37
N VAL A 134 11.29 -0.14 -8.40
CA VAL A 134 12.52 0.25 -7.69
C VAL A 134 13.75 0.10 -8.57
N LEU A 135 13.87 -1.01 -9.30
CA LEU A 135 15.02 -1.29 -10.17
C LEU A 135 15.06 -0.33 -11.38
N HIS A 136 13.90 0.00 -11.94
CA HIS A 136 13.75 0.75 -13.20
C HIS A 136 12.68 1.86 -13.10
N PRO A 137 12.84 2.86 -12.21
CA PRO A 137 11.78 3.81 -11.90
C PRO A 137 11.35 4.65 -13.10
N LYS A 138 12.28 5.10 -13.94
CA LYS A 138 11.95 5.89 -15.14
C LYS A 138 11.04 5.10 -16.09
N ALA A 139 11.45 3.90 -16.47
CA ALA A 139 10.69 3.06 -17.39
C ALA A 139 9.29 2.72 -16.84
N TRP A 140 9.15 2.49 -15.53
CA TRP A 140 7.85 2.22 -14.93
C TRP A 140 6.99 3.45 -14.73
N MET A 141 7.57 4.59 -14.36
CA MET A 141 6.81 5.84 -14.25
C MET A 141 6.32 6.35 -15.60
N GLU A 142 7.09 6.17 -16.68
CA GLU A 142 6.61 6.43 -18.04
C GLU A 142 5.39 5.55 -18.39
N LYS A 143 5.43 4.25 -18.06
CA LYS A 143 4.28 3.34 -18.24
C LYS A 143 3.08 3.75 -17.39
N VAL A 144 3.30 4.11 -16.13
CA VAL A 144 2.23 4.54 -15.20
C VAL A 144 1.58 5.83 -15.69
N LEU A 145 2.35 6.86 -16.01
CA LEU A 145 1.82 8.14 -16.49
C LEU A 145 1.14 7.99 -17.86
N GLY A 146 1.70 7.17 -18.75
CA GLY A 146 1.06 6.81 -20.02
C GLY A 146 -0.30 6.12 -19.82
N PHE A 147 -0.37 5.15 -18.92
CA PHE A 147 -1.62 4.51 -18.53
C PHE A 147 -2.63 5.51 -17.94
N LEU A 148 -2.18 6.42 -17.08
CA LEU A 148 -3.03 7.45 -16.48
C LEU A 148 -3.42 8.58 -17.44
N GLN A 149 -2.77 8.68 -18.60
CA GLN A 149 -2.90 9.79 -19.56
C GLN A 149 -2.52 11.13 -18.90
N ILE A 150 -1.39 11.13 -18.20
CA ILE A 150 -0.78 12.30 -17.58
C ILE A 150 0.55 12.58 -18.31
N PRO A 151 0.86 13.83 -18.68
CA PRO A 151 2.14 14.17 -19.29
C PRO A 151 3.32 13.78 -18.40
N TRP A 152 4.46 13.41 -19.01
CA TRP A 152 5.70 13.17 -18.27
C TRP A 152 6.13 14.43 -17.50
N ASN A 153 6.62 14.21 -16.28
CA ASN A 153 7.32 15.23 -15.50
C ASN A 153 8.45 14.55 -14.73
N GLU A 154 9.66 15.10 -14.84
CA GLU A 154 10.87 14.53 -14.21
C GLU A 154 10.76 14.44 -12.67
N SER A 155 9.92 15.29 -12.06
CA SER A 155 9.73 15.31 -10.60
C SER A 155 9.31 13.96 -10.01
N VAL A 156 8.69 13.07 -10.79
CA VAL A 156 8.30 11.73 -10.34
C VAL A 156 9.48 10.84 -9.96
N LEU A 157 10.70 11.15 -10.42
CA LEU A 157 11.94 10.45 -10.05
C LEU A 157 12.64 11.08 -8.85
N HIS A 158 12.19 12.26 -8.43
CA HIS A 158 12.84 13.08 -7.40
C HIS A 158 11.90 13.41 -6.23
N HIS A 159 10.97 12.50 -5.90
CA HIS A 159 9.95 12.72 -4.87
C HIS A 159 10.51 13.20 -3.52
N GLN A 160 11.72 12.76 -3.13
CA GLN A 160 12.36 13.16 -1.89
C GLN A 160 12.61 14.67 -1.78
N ASP A 161 12.74 15.36 -2.91
CA ASP A 161 13.02 16.81 -2.97
C ASP A 161 11.75 17.65 -2.80
N PHE A 162 10.57 17.03 -2.86
CA PHE A 162 9.26 17.67 -2.74
C PHE A 162 8.56 17.38 -1.40
N ILE A 163 9.25 16.72 -0.47
CA ILE A 163 8.70 16.46 0.87
C ILE A 163 8.59 17.77 1.64
N ASN A 164 7.40 18.02 2.21
CA ASN A 164 7.00 19.31 2.79
C ASN A 164 6.94 20.47 1.78
N ASN A 165 7.09 20.19 0.48
CA ASN A 165 6.99 21.16 -0.61
C ASN A 165 6.23 20.55 -1.80
N GLY A 166 5.00 20.11 -1.54
CA GLY A 166 4.12 19.44 -2.50
C GLY A 166 3.76 18.00 -2.15
N ILE A 167 4.58 17.31 -1.33
CA ILE A 167 4.28 15.99 -0.77
C ILE A 167 4.16 16.11 0.75
N THR A 168 2.94 15.93 1.24
CA THR A 168 2.63 15.87 2.67
C THR A 168 2.66 14.42 3.14
N LEU A 169 3.48 14.13 4.15
CA LEU A 169 3.59 12.80 4.75
C LEU A 169 2.97 12.81 6.15
N SER A 170 2.12 11.82 6.44
CA SER A 170 1.64 11.60 7.81
C SER A 170 2.79 11.12 8.69
N LYS A 171 3.03 11.80 9.82
CA LYS A 171 4.12 11.45 10.73
C LYS A 171 3.88 10.14 11.49
N VAL A 172 2.62 9.70 11.55
CA VAL A 172 2.20 8.44 12.20
C VAL A 172 2.05 7.28 11.22
N GLU A 173 2.12 7.54 9.90
CA GLU A 173 2.16 6.46 8.92
C GLU A 173 3.48 5.71 9.00
N ARG A 174 3.37 4.37 9.03
CA ARG A 174 4.55 3.52 9.16
C ARG A 174 5.52 3.70 7.99
N SER A 175 5.09 4.06 6.80
CA SER A 175 6.00 4.13 5.63
C SER A 175 6.81 5.43 5.53
N SER A 176 6.54 6.43 6.37
CA SER A 176 7.07 7.79 6.17
C SER A 176 8.59 7.88 6.33
N ASP A 177 9.18 7.12 7.24
CA ASP A 177 10.64 7.03 7.45
C ASP A 177 11.40 6.46 6.23
N GLN A 178 10.71 5.76 5.34
CA GLN A 178 11.31 5.22 4.10
C GLN A 178 11.06 6.08 2.89
N VAL A 179 9.87 6.69 2.79
CA VAL A 179 9.48 7.55 1.67
C VAL A 179 10.30 8.83 1.63
N ILE A 180 10.97 9.22 2.72
CA ILE A 180 11.90 10.35 2.71
C ILE A 180 13.18 10.13 1.90
N LYS A 181 13.53 8.88 1.61
CA LYS A 181 14.74 8.55 0.88
C LYS A 181 14.44 8.53 -0.62
N PRO A 182 15.41 8.89 -1.49
CA PRO A 182 15.32 8.57 -2.91
C PRO A 182 15.03 7.09 -3.14
N VAL A 183 14.49 6.73 -4.31
CA VAL A 183 14.30 5.33 -4.69
C VAL A 183 15.64 4.58 -4.58
N ASN A 184 15.64 3.45 -3.87
CA ASN A 184 16.84 2.72 -3.47
C ASN A 184 16.57 1.23 -3.26
N LEU A 185 17.64 0.45 -3.14
CA LEU A 185 17.60 -1.02 -3.13
C LEU A 185 17.51 -1.65 -1.74
N GLU A 186 17.58 -0.85 -0.65
CA GLU A 186 17.71 -1.36 0.72
C GLU A 186 16.61 -2.38 1.07
N ALA A 187 15.40 -2.24 0.52
CA ALA A 187 14.24 -3.02 0.91
C ALA A 187 13.96 -4.26 0.04
N LEU A 188 14.69 -4.48 -1.05
CA LEU A 188 14.36 -5.56 -2.01
C LEU A 188 14.46 -6.95 -1.38
N THR A 189 15.58 -7.23 -0.70
CA THR A 189 15.92 -8.59 -0.22
C THR A 189 16.09 -8.68 1.30
N LYS A 190 15.68 -7.65 2.07
CA LYS A 190 15.77 -7.64 3.55
C LYS A 190 15.11 -8.84 4.24
N TRP A 191 14.14 -9.47 3.60
CA TRP A 191 13.39 -10.61 4.13
C TRP A 191 14.17 -11.94 4.07
N VAL A 192 15.20 -12.03 3.23
CA VAL A 192 15.99 -13.25 3.03
C VAL A 192 16.63 -13.65 4.34
N GLY A 193 16.57 -14.94 4.68
CA GLY A 193 17.08 -15.47 5.96
C GLY A 193 16.25 -15.15 7.20
N ASN A 194 15.13 -14.43 7.10
CA ASN A 194 14.28 -14.07 8.24
C ASN A 194 12.99 -14.90 8.35
N ILE A 195 12.68 -15.72 7.35
CA ILE A 195 11.49 -16.57 7.33
C ILE A 195 11.87 -17.95 7.86
N PRO A 196 11.13 -18.52 8.84
CA PRO A 196 11.41 -19.85 9.37
C PRO A 196 11.44 -20.95 8.29
N ASP A 197 12.34 -21.93 8.44
CA ASP A 197 12.58 -22.98 7.44
C ASP A 197 11.34 -23.80 7.11
N ASP A 198 10.45 -24.06 8.08
CA ASP A 198 9.20 -24.78 7.85
C ASP A 198 8.25 -24.00 6.94
N VAL A 199 8.25 -22.67 7.05
CA VAL A 199 7.46 -21.77 6.21
C VAL A 199 8.08 -21.64 4.82
N VAL A 200 9.41 -21.60 4.72
CA VAL A 200 10.13 -21.62 3.43
C VAL A 200 9.84 -22.92 2.67
N ARG A 201 9.92 -24.07 3.35
CA ARG A 201 9.64 -25.38 2.74
C ARG A 201 8.21 -25.45 2.18
N ASP A 202 7.24 -24.90 2.90
CA ASP A 202 5.81 -24.98 2.52
C ASP A 202 5.34 -23.74 1.72
N MET A 203 6.27 -22.90 1.22
CA MET A 203 5.96 -21.57 0.68
C MET A 203 4.95 -21.59 -0.47
N ALA A 204 5.09 -22.53 -1.41
CA ALA A 204 4.21 -22.67 -2.56
C ALA A 204 2.76 -22.98 -2.15
N ASP A 205 2.57 -23.77 -1.09
CA ASP A 205 1.24 -24.13 -0.57
C ASP A 205 0.63 -23.01 0.27
N ILE A 206 1.46 -22.29 1.03
CA ILE A 206 1.05 -21.16 1.86
C ILE A 206 0.61 -19.97 1.01
N ALA A 207 1.35 -19.70 -0.07
CA ALA A 207 1.25 -18.47 -0.84
C ALA A 207 1.32 -18.71 -2.36
N PRO A 208 0.37 -19.47 -2.95
CA PRO A 208 0.37 -19.77 -4.38
C PRO A 208 0.29 -18.54 -5.29
N MET A 209 -0.19 -17.40 -4.77
CA MET A 209 -0.18 -16.12 -5.51
C MET A 209 1.22 -15.61 -5.83
N LEU A 210 2.27 -16.09 -5.15
CA LEU A 210 3.65 -15.80 -5.56
C LEU A 210 3.87 -16.19 -7.03
N SER A 211 3.59 -17.45 -7.38
CA SER A 211 3.74 -17.95 -8.74
C SER A 211 2.82 -17.21 -9.73
N VAL A 212 1.57 -16.96 -9.36
CA VAL A 212 0.60 -16.21 -10.20
C VAL A 212 1.10 -14.80 -10.53
N LEU A 213 1.83 -14.18 -9.61
CA LEU A 213 2.35 -12.82 -9.74
C LEU A 213 3.80 -12.79 -10.29
N GLY A 214 4.37 -13.93 -10.65
CA GLY A 214 5.69 -14.04 -11.27
C GLY A 214 6.86 -14.18 -10.29
N TYR A 215 6.60 -14.49 -9.03
CA TYR A 215 7.63 -14.79 -8.04
C TYR A 215 7.78 -16.30 -7.87
N ASP A 216 8.99 -16.82 -8.07
CA ASP A 216 9.29 -18.23 -7.77
C ASP A 216 9.19 -18.46 -6.25
N PRO A 217 8.25 -19.31 -5.77
CA PRO A 217 8.08 -19.59 -4.36
C PRO A 217 9.23 -20.42 -3.76
N TYR A 218 10.03 -21.10 -4.60
CA TYR A 218 11.15 -21.95 -4.18
C TYR A 218 12.50 -21.22 -4.19
N ALA A 219 12.62 -20.08 -4.88
CA ALA A 219 13.84 -19.28 -4.91
C ALA A 219 14.00 -18.42 -3.64
N ASN A 220 15.17 -18.47 -2.99
CA ASN A 220 15.47 -17.69 -1.78
C ASN A 220 16.94 -17.21 -1.77
N PRO A 221 17.23 -15.97 -2.21
CA PRO A 221 16.32 -15.00 -2.82
C PRO A 221 15.89 -15.36 -4.25
N PRO A 222 14.76 -14.83 -4.72
CA PRO A 222 14.46 -14.74 -6.14
C PRO A 222 15.33 -13.67 -6.82
N GLU A 223 15.62 -13.87 -8.10
CA GLU A 223 16.27 -12.85 -8.93
C GLU A 223 15.24 -11.83 -9.43
N TYR A 224 15.18 -10.66 -8.79
CA TYR A 224 14.28 -9.58 -9.22
C TYR A 224 14.78 -8.81 -10.45
N GLY A 225 16.07 -8.89 -10.77
CA GLY A 225 16.70 -8.15 -11.87
C GLY A 225 17.85 -7.25 -11.42
N LYS A 226 18.47 -6.53 -12.38
CA LYS A 226 19.59 -5.62 -12.13
C LYS A 226 19.09 -4.17 -12.13
N PRO A 227 19.51 -3.33 -11.16
CA PRO A 227 19.05 -1.95 -11.07
C PRO A 227 19.65 -1.08 -12.17
N ASP A 228 18.94 -0.01 -12.53
CA ASP A 228 19.52 1.10 -13.27
C ASP A 228 20.69 1.73 -12.49
N ALA A 229 21.68 2.26 -13.20
CA ALA A 229 22.91 2.79 -12.60
C ALA A 229 22.65 3.92 -11.59
N GLU A 230 21.62 4.74 -11.83
CA GLU A 230 21.19 5.80 -10.93
C GLU A 230 20.71 5.25 -9.59
N ILE A 231 19.95 4.16 -9.58
CA ILE A 231 19.43 3.54 -8.36
C ILE A 231 20.56 2.90 -7.53
N ALA A 232 21.54 2.30 -8.21
CA ALA A 232 22.76 1.84 -7.56
C ALA A 232 23.58 3.02 -6.97
N SER A 233 23.56 4.19 -7.60
CA SER A 233 24.17 5.41 -7.07
C SER A 233 23.43 5.93 -5.83
N ASN A 234 22.10 6.05 -5.91
CA ASN A 234 21.24 6.47 -4.80
C ASN A 234 21.45 5.59 -3.56
N THR A 235 21.47 4.27 -3.76
CA THR A 235 21.68 3.30 -2.67
C THR A 235 23.05 3.49 -2.00
N ARG A 236 24.13 3.60 -2.79
CA ARG A 236 25.48 3.86 -2.25
C ARG A 236 25.55 5.20 -1.50
N ASN A 237 24.85 6.23 -1.98
CA ASN A 237 24.81 7.53 -1.32
C ASN A 237 24.05 7.47 0.01
N ILE A 238 22.97 6.69 0.09
CA ILE A 238 22.25 6.44 1.34
C ILE A 238 23.14 5.69 2.34
N GLU A 239 23.84 4.64 1.90
CA GLU A 239 24.75 3.88 2.75
C GLU A 239 25.91 4.73 3.28
N LYS A 240 26.54 5.55 2.42
CA LYS A 240 27.59 6.50 2.83
C LYS A 240 27.09 7.52 3.86
N ASN A 241 25.84 7.94 3.75
CA ASN A 241 25.22 8.94 4.61
C ASN A 241 24.20 8.33 5.58
N LYS A 242 24.41 7.07 6.01
CA LYS A 242 23.43 6.32 6.79
C LYS A 242 22.96 7.06 8.04
N THR A 243 23.90 7.61 8.81
CA THR A 243 23.59 8.37 10.04
C THR A 243 22.73 9.60 9.76
N LEU A 244 22.97 10.32 8.66
CA LEU A 244 22.17 11.46 8.26
C LEU A 244 20.72 11.04 7.96
N TRP A 245 20.55 9.96 7.20
CA TRP A 245 19.22 9.44 6.85
C TRP A 245 18.46 8.88 8.07
N GLU A 246 19.17 8.23 9.00
CA GLU A 246 18.59 7.78 10.27
C GLU A 246 18.15 8.96 11.15
N GLN A 247 18.94 10.04 11.20
CA GLN A 247 18.57 11.26 11.90
C GLN A 247 17.35 11.93 11.28
N ARG A 248 17.28 12.02 9.94
CA ARG A 248 16.11 12.55 9.22
C ARG A 248 14.84 11.73 9.49
N ALA A 249 14.94 10.40 9.43
CA ALA A 249 13.84 9.50 9.76
C ALA A 249 13.37 9.69 11.21
N LYS A 250 14.31 9.78 12.16
CA LYS A 250 13.99 9.99 13.57
C LYS A 250 13.35 11.35 13.83
N ALA A 251 13.82 12.41 13.17
CA ALA A 251 13.23 13.75 13.30
C ALA A 251 11.75 13.75 12.88
N MET A 252 11.43 13.13 11.74
CA MET A 252 10.03 12.97 11.30
C MET A 252 9.15 12.23 12.32
N LEU A 253 9.67 11.17 12.94
CA LEU A 253 8.93 10.37 13.92
C LEU A 253 8.82 11.05 15.29
N LEU A 254 9.84 11.80 15.73
CA LEU A 254 9.84 12.51 17.01
C LEU A 254 8.88 13.70 17.03
N GLU A 255 8.78 14.43 15.92
CA GLU A 255 7.75 15.46 15.78
C GLU A 255 6.33 14.86 15.86
N ALA A 256 6.14 13.60 15.46
CA ALA A 256 4.88 12.87 15.64
C ALA A 256 4.58 12.60 17.12
N ALA A 257 5.59 12.18 17.88
CA ALA A 257 5.44 11.84 19.30
C ALA A 257 5.14 13.08 20.18
N GLY A 258 5.60 14.27 19.78
CA GLY A 258 5.25 15.52 20.45
C GLY A 258 3.75 15.85 20.41
N ASP A 259 3.03 15.43 19.36
CA ASP A 259 1.59 15.64 19.21
C ASP A 259 0.73 14.55 19.89
N THR A 260 1.29 13.37 20.17
CA THR A 260 0.54 12.26 20.82
C THR A 260 0.14 12.52 22.28
N ALA A 261 0.55 13.64 22.89
CA ALA A 261 0.02 14.08 24.18
C ALA A 261 -1.49 14.43 24.12
N LEU A 262 -2.05 14.61 22.92
CA LEU A 262 -3.47 14.90 22.68
C LEU A 262 -4.36 13.65 22.54
N ASP A 263 -3.79 12.46 22.40
CA ASP A 263 -4.52 11.19 22.20
C ASP A 263 -4.84 10.44 23.51
N ARG A 264 -4.85 11.13 24.67
CA ARG A 264 -5.41 10.53 25.89
C ARG A 264 -6.93 10.42 25.73
N GLU A 265 -7.44 9.20 25.62
CA GLU A 265 -8.87 8.97 25.78
C GLU A 265 -9.30 9.40 27.20
N PRO A 266 -10.52 9.97 27.40
CA PRO A 266 -11.02 10.36 28.73
C PRO A 266 -11.16 9.20 29.73
N SER A 267 -10.89 7.97 29.30
CA SER A 267 -10.99 6.72 30.04
C SER A 267 -9.65 6.23 30.64
N ASP A 268 -8.52 6.87 30.34
CA ASP A 268 -7.24 6.48 30.95
C ASP A 268 -7.19 6.89 32.44
N PRO A 269 -6.97 5.95 33.38
CA PRO A 269 -6.88 6.29 34.79
C PRO A 269 -5.64 7.15 35.06
N PRO A 270 -5.74 8.14 35.96
CA PRO A 270 -4.59 8.97 36.29
C PRO A 270 -3.47 8.13 36.90
N ASN A 271 -2.24 8.36 36.43
CA ASN A 271 -1.02 7.79 36.99
C ASN A 271 -0.94 8.10 38.50
N ASN A 272 -1.11 7.08 39.33
CA ASN A 272 -0.72 7.14 40.74
C ASN A 272 0.81 7.04 40.83
N ASN A 273 1.47 8.20 40.77
CA ASN A 273 2.81 8.37 41.31
C ASN A 273 2.73 9.18 42.60
N THR A 274 2.61 8.47 43.72
CA THR A 274 3.28 8.78 44.99
C THR A 274 3.74 7.47 45.59
#